data_AF-A0A6N2N8E0-F1
#
_entry.id   AF-A0A6N2N8E0-F1
#
_cell.length_a   1.000
_cell.length_b   1.000
_cell.length_c   1.000
_cell.angle_alpha   90.00
_cell.angle_beta   90.00
_cell.angle_gamma   90.00
#
_symmetry.space_group_name_H-M   'P 1'
#
loop_
_entity.id
_entity.type
_entity.pdbx_description
1 polymer ?
#
loop_
_entity_poly.entity_id
_entity_poly.type
_entity_poly.pdbx_seq_one_letter_code
_entity_poly.pdbx_strand_id
1 'polypeptide(L)'
;MHVGGITVDLNWLLQFIFTVFVIGLGLLHLVKNTASKYFEVDANFEAAESNHTAIDPSIINQDMEVEEDSCLCGNCGSFGTKKCSRCKSVRYCSQRCQEAHWKAGHKLKCKDFKLNSSQTARSNFGFKPSGGGSKSFSSIALAPACGVSNSKPIKKPGKVLFPYDEFIKLFNSDKPGFSPCGLLNCGNSCFANVVLQCLTYTRPLVAYLLNKGHQTECRRNDWCFLCVFQSHVERASQSTLPFSPINILSRLPNIGGNLGYGRQEDAHEFMRFAIDTMQSVCLDEFGGEKAVEPASQETTIIQHIFGGRLQSQVICAKCNKISNQFENMMDLTVEIHGDAASLEECLDQFTDKEWLHGENMYKCDRCNDYVKAWKRLTIQRAPNVLTIALKRFQWEVW
;
A
#
# COMPACT_ATOMS: atom_id res chain seq x y z
N MET A 1 73.16 2.34 25.90
CA MET A 1 71.93 2.28 25.07
C MET A 1 70.92 1.41 25.81
N HIS A 2 69.85 1.97 26.36
CA HIS A 2 68.78 1.17 26.95
C HIS A 2 67.75 0.79 25.88
N VAL A 3 67.61 -0.50 25.61
CA VAL A 3 66.55 -1.03 24.75
C VAL A 3 65.29 -1.16 25.61
N GLY A 4 64.34 -0.25 25.42
CA GLY A 4 63.03 -0.31 26.07
C GLY A 4 62.13 -1.35 25.43
N GLY A 5 62.11 -2.57 25.97
CA GLY A 5 61.15 -3.60 25.57
C GLY A 5 59.75 -3.27 26.08
N ILE A 6 58.79 -3.09 25.19
CA ILE A 6 57.37 -2.96 25.55
C ILE A 6 56.85 -4.35 25.90
N THR A 7 56.71 -4.63 27.20
CA THR A 7 55.98 -5.80 27.68
C THR A 7 54.49 -5.58 27.44
N VAL A 8 53.97 -6.06 26.31
CA VAL A 8 52.52 -6.10 26.07
C VAL A 8 51.91 -7.06 27.09
N ASP A 9 51.06 -6.53 27.97
CA ASP A 9 50.36 -7.35 28.96
C ASP A 9 49.45 -8.36 28.25
N LEU A 10 49.82 -9.63 28.32
CA LEU A 10 49.12 -10.73 27.67
C LEU A 10 47.65 -10.81 28.12
N ASN A 11 47.35 -10.37 29.35
CA ASN A 11 46.02 -10.37 29.91
C ASN A 11 45.13 -9.29 29.25
N TRP A 12 45.70 -8.13 28.92
CA TRP A 12 45.02 -7.08 28.16
C TRP A 12 44.74 -7.51 26.72
N LEU A 13 45.70 -8.19 26.07
CA LEU A 13 45.50 -8.77 24.74
C LEU A 13 44.37 -9.82 24.73
N LEU A 14 44.33 -10.69 25.74
CA LEU A 14 43.29 -11.71 25.89
C LEU A 14 41.90 -11.10 26.08
N GLN A 15 41.80 -10.07 26.94
CA GLN A 15 40.55 -9.33 27.15
C GLN A 15 40.09 -8.61 25.88
N PHE A 16 41.01 -8.03 25.12
CA PHE A 16 40.69 -7.38 23.84
C PHE A 16 40.12 -8.38 22.82
N ILE A 17 40.77 -9.53 22.63
CA ILE A 17 40.32 -10.60 21.72
C ILE A 17 38.94 -11.13 22.15
N PHE A 18 38.74 -11.40 23.45
CA PHE A 18 37.45 -11.84 23.98
C PHE A 18 36.34 -10.80 23.73
N THR A 19 36.63 -9.52 23.92
CA THR A 19 35.66 -8.44 23.69
C THR A 19 35.26 -8.33 22.22
N VAL A 20 36.21 -8.42 21.29
CA VAL A 20 35.94 -8.43 19.84
C VAL A 20 35.12 -9.66 19.45
N PHE A 21 35.40 -10.84 20.02
CA PHE A 21 34.65 -12.06 19.76
C PHE A 21 33.18 -11.97 20.22
N VAL A 22 32.93 -11.43 21.42
CA VAL A 22 31.57 -11.20 21.94
C VAL A 22 30.80 -10.20 21.07
N ILE A 23 31.45 -9.13 20.61
CA ILE A 23 30.84 -8.15 19.69
C ILE A 23 30.50 -8.81 18.34
N GLY A 24 31.41 -9.62 17.80
CA GLY A 24 31.20 -10.37 16.55
C GLY A 24 30.01 -11.34 16.63
N LEU A 25 29.88 -12.10 17.72
CA LEU A 25 28.72 -12.96 17.96
C LEU A 25 27.42 -12.17 18.12
N GLY A 26 27.47 -11.02 18.80
CA GLY A 26 26.31 -10.12 18.93
C GLY A 26 25.82 -9.60 17.58
N LEU A 27 26.74 -9.15 16.71
CA LEU A 27 26.43 -8.71 15.35
C LEU A 27 25.88 -9.85 14.49
N LEU A 28 26.48 -11.05 14.54
CA LEU A 28 26.01 -12.22 13.79
C LEU A 28 24.59 -12.63 14.22
N HIS A 29 24.29 -12.60 15.52
CA HIS A 29 22.95 -12.87 16.05
C HIS A 29 21.93 -11.79 15.62
N LEU A 30 22.35 -10.53 15.55
CA LEU A 30 21.50 -9.41 15.11
C LEU A 30 21.17 -9.52 13.62
N VAL A 31 22.16 -9.86 12.77
CA VAL A 31 21.94 -10.15 11.34
C VAL A 31 21.00 -11.34 11.15
N LYS A 32 21.23 -12.44 11.87
CA LYS A 32 20.40 -13.67 11.77
C LYS A 32 18.94 -13.42 12.20
N ASN A 33 18.71 -12.63 13.24
CA ASN A 33 17.36 -12.23 13.67
C ASN A 33 16.70 -11.15 12.79
N THR A 34 17.47 -10.46 11.94
CA THR A 34 16.93 -9.49 10.98
C THR A 34 16.55 -10.18 9.67
N ALA A 35 17.33 -11.19 9.25
CA ALA A 35 17.04 -12.01 8.07
C ALA A 35 15.76 -12.85 8.20
N SER A 36 15.40 -13.31 9.41
CA SER A 36 14.19 -14.12 9.65
C SER A 36 12.86 -13.35 9.57
N LYS A 37 12.87 -12.11 9.06
CA LYS A 37 11.65 -11.30 8.82
C LYS A 37 11.25 -11.18 7.35
N TYR A 38 11.97 -11.82 6.43
CA TYR A 38 11.78 -11.67 4.99
C TYR A 38 11.47 -12.97 4.22
N PHE A 39 11.27 -14.09 4.90
CA PHE A 39 10.93 -15.36 4.24
C PHE A 39 9.95 -16.20 5.07
N GLU A 40 8.67 -16.08 4.76
CA GLU A 40 7.63 -17.09 5.02
C GLU A 40 6.44 -16.78 4.09
N VAL A 41 6.36 -17.49 2.95
CA VAL A 41 5.14 -17.58 2.14
C VAL A 41 4.66 -19.02 2.29
N ASP A 42 3.67 -19.18 3.17
CA ASP A 42 3.08 -20.47 3.49
C ASP A 42 1.92 -20.80 2.53
N ALA A 43 1.73 -22.09 2.29
CA ALA A 43 1.73 -22.48 0.88
C ALA A 43 0.85 -23.73 0.61
N ASN A 44 -0.47 -23.55 0.41
CA ASN A 44 -1.46 -24.64 0.23
C ASN A 44 -2.24 -24.63 -1.11
N PHE A 45 -2.59 -25.82 -1.60
CA PHE A 45 -3.16 -26.09 -2.94
C PHE A 45 -4.54 -26.74 -2.92
N GLU A 46 -5.47 -26.33 -3.80
CA GLU A 46 -6.38 -27.24 -4.54
C GLU A 46 -6.70 -26.69 -5.95
N ALA A 47 -6.56 -27.54 -6.99
CA ALA A 47 -6.50 -27.16 -8.40
C ALA A 47 -7.78 -27.47 -9.21
N ALA A 48 -7.99 -26.74 -10.30
CA ALA A 48 -8.97 -27.02 -11.36
C ALA A 48 -8.58 -26.30 -12.67
N GLU A 49 -8.96 -26.87 -13.82
CA GLU A 49 -8.36 -26.60 -15.14
C GLU A 49 -9.24 -25.80 -16.13
N SER A 50 -8.59 -25.27 -17.18
CA SER A 50 -8.97 -25.37 -18.62
C SER A 50 -9.24 -24.08 -19.44
N ASN A 51 -8.30 -23.85 -20.39
CA ASN A 51 -8.48 -23.70 -21.85
C ASN A 51 -9.17 -22.47 -22.49
N HIS A 52 -8.33 -21.66 -23.19
CA HIS A 52 -8.40 -21.26 -24.62
C HIS A 52 -9.63 -20.46 -25.15
N THR A 53 -9.57 -19.52 -26.12
CA THR A 53 -8.50 -19.05 -27.04
C THR A 53 -8.83 -17.63 -27.56
N ALA A 54 -7.85 -16.92 -28.14
CA ALA A 54 -7.94 -15.52 -28.61
C ALA A 54 -8.28 -15.35 -30.12
N ILE A 55 -8.40 -14.09 -30.57
CA ILE A 55 -7.93 -13.55 -31.88
C ILE A 55 -7.88 -11.99 -31.84
N ASP A 56 -7.09 -11.41 -32.74
CA ASP A 56 -6.28 -10.17 -32.66
C ASP A 56 -6.84 -8.95 -33.49
N PRO A 57 -6.60 -7.66 -33.10
CA PRO A 57 -7.11 -6.44 -33.79
C PRO A 57 -6.03 -5.46 -34.35
N SER A 58 -6.45 -4.29 -34.86
CA SER A 58 -5.62 -3.16 -35.36
C SER A 58 -6.46 -1.88 -35.59
N ILE A 59 -5.98 -0.62 -35.74
CA ILE A 59 -4.72 0.13 -35.44
C ILE A 59 -5.08 1.65 -35.40
N ILE A 60 -4.55 2.46 -34.47
CA ILE A 60 -4.63 3.96 -34.44
C ILE A 60 -3.40 4.56 -33.70
N ASN A 61 -2.91 5.78 -34.04
CA ASN A 61 -2.37 6.78 -33.07
C ASN A 61 -1.92 8.15 -33.68
N GLN A 62 -2.03 9.26 -32.89
CA GLN A 62 -1.03 10.37 -32.68
C GLN A 62 -1.48 11.50 -31.69
N ASP A 63 -0.55 12.41 -31.27
CA ASP A 63 -0.38 13.02 -29.90
C ASP A 63 -0.56 14.59 -29.72
N MET A 64 -0.45 15.16 -28.46
CA MET A 64 0.13 16.52 -28.07
C MET A 64 0.06 16.96 -26.54
N GLU A 65 0.53 18.20 -26.14
CA GLU A 65 1.29 18.64 -24.89
C GLU A 65 0.62 19.49 -23.71
N VAL A 66 1.39 20.21 -22.81
CA VAL A 66 1.09 20.59 -21.35
C VAL A 66 1.55 22.03 -20.83
N GLU A 67 0.98 22.62 -19.72
CA GLU A 67 1.38 23.91 -19.01
C GLU A 67 1.25 23.99 -17.41
N GLU A 68 1.62 25.14 -16.75
CA GLU A 68 2.07 25.38 -15.31
C GLU A 68 1.08 25.82 -14.15
N ASP A 69 1.58 26.02 -12.90
CA ASP A 69 0.85 26.25 -11.59
C ASP A 69 1.31 27.50 -10.74
N SER A 70 0.51 27.99 -9.76
CA SER A 70 0.48 29.41 -9.29
C SER A 70 1.07 29.78 -7.88
N CYS A 71 1.39 31.08 -7.65
CA CYS A 71 2.20 31.58 -6.50
C CYS A 71 1.68 32.86 -5.75
N LEU A 72 0.43 32.86 -5.26
CA LEU A 72 -0.23 34.06 -4.70
C LEU A 72 -0.17 34.22 -3.16
N CYS A 73 -0.36 35.46 -2.67
CA CYS A 73 -0.34 35.86 -1.26
C CYS A 73 -1.70 35.65 -0.57
N GLY A 74 -1.72 34.87 0.53
CA GLY A 74 -2.94 34.55 1.29
C GLY A 74 -3.56 35.68 2.12
N ASN A 75 -3.15 36.93 1.91
CA ASN A 75 -3.77 38.13 2.54
C ASN A 75 -4.28 39.15 1.52
N CYS A 76 -3.56 39.35 0.39
CA CYS A 76 -3.86 40.41 -0.57
C CYS A 76 -3.85 39.95 -2.04
N GLY A 77 -3.71 38.66 -2.32
CA GLY A 77 -3.70 38.11 -3.68
C GLY A 77 -2.45 38.37 -4.51
N SER A 78 -1.63 39.38 -4.20
CA SER A 78 -0.38 39.69 -4.91
C SER A 78 0.64 38.54 -4.87
N PHE A 79 1.63 38.50 -5.77
CA PHE A 79 2.67 37.45 -5.76
C PHE A 79 3.40 37.34 -4.41
N GLY A 80 3.58 36.11 -3.91
CA GLY A 80 4.10 35.86 -2.56
C GLY A 80 5.23 34.83 -2.53
N THR A 81 6.41 35.23 -2.05
CA THR A 81 7.57 34.33 -1.90
C THR A 81 7.75 33.80 -0.48
N LYS A 82 7.32 34.54 0.55
CA LYS A 82 7.58 34.22 1.96
C LYS A 82 6.51 33.27 2.51
N LYS A 83 6.89 32.04 2.89
CA LYS A 83 5.97 31.06 3.50
C LYS A 83 5.75 31.33 4.98
N CYS A 84 4.57 30.99 5.51
CA CYS A 84 4.34 30.96 6.96
C CYS A 84 5.38 30.05 7.63
N SER A 85 6.14 30.57 8.61
CA SER A 85 7.18 29.82 9.31
C SER A 85 6.66 28.59 10.06
N ARG A 86 5.37 28.57 10.41
CA ARG A 86 4.73 27.52 11.23
C ARG A 86 4.13 26.39 10.39
N CYS A 87 3.20 26.69 9.48
CA CYS A 87 2.51 25.68 8.68
C CYS A 87 3.07 25.49 7.26
N LYS A 88 3.91 26.43 6.77
CA LYS A 88 4.47 26.50 5.40
C LYS A 88 3.47 26.50 4.23
N SER A 89 2.16 26.33 4.47
CA SER A 89 1.12 26.18 3.46
C SER A 89 0.56 27.48 2.89
N VAL A 90 0.78 28.62 3.55
CA VAL A 90 0.35 29.95 3.07
C VAL A 90 1.58 30.81 2.75
N ARG A 91 1.55 31.50 1.61
CA ARG A 91 2.58 32.47 1.18
C ARG A 91 2.12 33.91 1.42
N TYR A 92 3.08 34.81 1.57
CA TYR A 92 2.88 36.24 1.81
C TYR A 92 3.88 37.07 0.99
N CYS A 93 3.44 38.23 0.50
CA CYS A 93 4.31 39.23 -0.13
C CYS A 93 5.15 40.01 0.91
N SER A 94 4.63 40.17 2.14
CA SER A 94 5.25 40.97 3.20
C SER A 94 4.91 40.46 4.60
N GLN A 95 5.73 40.81 5.58
CA GLN A 95 5.46 40.50 7.00
C GLN A 95 4.15 41.15 7.48
N ARG A 96 3.84 42.38 7.03
CA ARG A 96 2.56 43.05 7.32
C ARG A 96 1.35 42.23 6.86
N CYS A 97 1.43 41.59 5.69
CA CYS A 97 0.38 40.68 5.21
C CYS A 97 0.31 39.38 6.02
N GLN A 98 1.45 38.84 6.46
CA GLN A 98 1.48 37.67 7.36
C GLN A 98 0.80 37.98 8.70
N GLU A 99 1.11 39.11 9.32
CA GLU A 99 0.54 39.52 10.61
C GLU A 99 -0.96 39.86 10.51
N ALA A 100 -1.40 40.48 9.42
CA ALA A 100 -2.81 40.74 9.15
C ALA A 100 -3.60 39.43 9.04
N HIS A 101 -3.16 38.49 8.19
CA HIS A 101 -3.80 37.19 8.03
C HIS A 101 -3.74 36.34 9.32
N TRP A 102 -2.64 36.43 10.08
CA TRP A 102 -2.50 35.79 11.39
C TRP A 102 -3.59 36.22 12.37
N LYS A 103 -3.82 37.55 12.47
CA LYS A 103 -4.87 38.15 13.31
C LYS A 103 -6.28 37.87 12.78
N ALA A 104 -6.46 37.84 11.45
CA ALA A 104 -7.75 37.56 10.79
C ALA A 104 -8.24 36.10 10.91
N GLY A 105 -7.55 35.24 11.68
CA GLY A 105 -8.00 33.88 12.00
C GLY A 105 -7.06 32.77 11.53
N HIS A 106 -6.01 33.06 10.76
CA HIS A 106 -5.03 32.03 10.38
C HIS A 106 -4.38 31.39 11.61
N LYS A 107 -4.19 32.12 12.72
CA LYS A 107 -3.72 31.58 14.01
C LYS A 107 -4.50 30.34 14.48
N LEU A 108 -5.81 30.27 14.23
CA LEU A 108 -6.68 29.14 14.62
C LEU A 108 -6.56 27.93 13.68
N LYS A 109 -6.16 28.16 12.41
CA LYS A 109 -6.06 27.13 11.36
C LYS A 109 -4.61 26.72 11.07
N CYS A 110 -3.63 27.39 11.68
CA CYS A 110 -2.21 27.17 11.46
C CYS A 110 -1.71 25.94 12.25
N LYS A 111 -1.75 24.77 11.61
CA LYS A 111 -1.24 23.51 12.16
C LYS A 111 0.27 23.41 11.98
N ASP A 112 0.99 23.01 13.04
CA ASP A 112 2.42 22.73 13.00
C ASP A 112 2.70 21.46 12.18
N PHE A 113 3.51 21.58 11.13
CA PHE A 113 4.13 20.42 10.48
C PHE A 113 5.55 20.24 11.02
N LYS A 114 5.70 19.42 12.07
CA LYS A 114 7.01 18.87 12.46
C LYS A 114 7.15 17.44 11.94
N LEU A 115 8.04 17.30 10.96
CA LEU A 115 8.66 16.01 10.62
C LEU A 115 9.44 15.52 11.85
N ASN A 116 9.32 14.22 12.15
CA ASN A 116 10.23 13.53 13.05
C ASN A 116 10.76 12.28 12.35
N SER A 117 12.08 12.22 12.16
CA SER A 117 12.81 10.96 12.05
C SER A 117 13.78 10.88 13.23
N SER A 118 13.65 9.81 14.01
CA SER A 118 14.70 9.11 14.77
C SER A 118 15.57 9.84 15.82
N GLN A 119 15.20 9.57 17.08
CA GLN A 119 16.05 9.19 18.24
C GLN A 119 16.87 10.22 19.08
N THR A 120 16.68 10.09 20.42
CA THR A 120 17.58 10.36 21.57
C THR A 120 18.16 11.79 21.75
N ALA A 121 18.04 12.46 22.91
CA ALA A 121 18.44 11.98 24.25
C ALA A 121 17.91 12.83 25.44
N ARG A 122 17.79 12.15 26.60
CA ARG A 122 17.92 12.59 28.02
C ARG A 122 17.57 14.02 28.46
N SER A 123 16.76 14.10 29.52
CA SER A 123 17.09 14.91 30.70
C SER A 123 16.84 14.11 32.00
N ASN A 124 17.72 14.25 32.98
CA ASN A 124 17.75 13.43 34.20
C ASN A 124 16.75 13.89 35.26
N PHE A 125 16.22 12.97 36.06
CA PHE A 125 16.35 13.02 37.52
C PHE A 125 16.38 11.58 38.04
N GLY A 126 17.34 11.25 38.90
CA GLY A 126 17.51 9.89 39.41
C GLY A 126 17.47 9.85 40.93
N PHE A 127 16.90 8.78 41.48
CA PHE A 127 17.23 8.27 42.82
C PHE A 127 17.23 6.74 42.79
N LYS A 128 18.03 6.14 43.68
CA LYS A 128 18.39 4.71 43.70
C LYS A 128 17.28 3.80 44.31
N PRO A 129 17.33 2.48 44.08
CA PRO A 129 16.24 1.55 44.39
C PRO A 129 16.32 0.95 45.80
N SER A 130 15.22 0.36 46.27
CA SER A 130 15.18 -0.91 47.03
C SER A 130 13.76 -1.44 47.25
N GLY A 131 13.60 -2.76 47.24
CA GLY A 131 12.61 -3.45 48.10
C GLY A 131 11.24 -3.82 47.51
N GLY A 132 11.20 -4.93 46.78
CA GLY A 132 10.21 -6.03 46.84
C GLY A 132 8.71 -5.80 47.10
N GLY A 133 7.87 -6.52 46.35
CA GLY A 133 6.47 -6.78 46.74
C GLY A 133 5.52 -7.01 45.57
N SER A 134 5.23 -8.27 45.25
CA SER A 134 4.07 -8.60 44.41
C SER A 134 2.79 -8.56 45.24
N LYS A 135 1.79 -7.77 44.81
CA LYS A 135 0.35 -8.10 44.93
C LYS A 135 -0.55 -7.11 44.17
N SER A 136 -1.63 -7.66 43.63
CA SER A 136 -2.79 -6.96 43.05
C SER A 136 -3.44 -5.97 44.04
N PHE A 137 -4.03 -4.88 43.54
CA PHE A 137 -5.44 -4.56 43.78
C PHE A 137 -5.96 -3.42 42.87
N SER A 138 -7.29 -3.39 42.73
CA SER A 138 -8.11 -2.55 41.85
C SER A 138 -8.67 -1.29 42.52
N SER A 139 -8.75 -0.17 41.78
CA SER A 139 -9.90 0.77 41.80
C SER A 139 -9.77 1.77 40.63
N ILE A 140 -10.74 1.80 39.71
CA ILE A 140 -11.85 2.78 39.66
C ILE A 140 -11.38 4.24 39.63
N ALA A 141 -11.37 4.82 38.43
CA ALA A 141 -11.51 6.25 38.21
C ALA A 141 -12.71 6.48 37.28
N LEU A 142 -13.70 7.24 37.76
CA LEU A 142 -14.92 7.54 37.01
C LEU A 142 -14.64 8.57 35.89
N ALA A 143 -14.94 8.21 34.65
CA ALA A 143 -15.07 9.18 33.55
C ALA A 143 -16.54 9.66 33.46
N PRO A 144 -16.80 10.96 33.22
CA PRO A 144 -18.17 11.45 33.04
C PRO A 144 -18.80 10.89 31.76
N ALA A 145 -20.02 10.36 31.86
CA ALA A 145 -20.75 9.86 30.71
C ALA A 145 -21.44 11.01 29.96
N CYS A 146 -21.11 11.18 28.67
CA CYS A 146 -21.99 11.78 27.67
C CYS A 146 -21.47 11.51 26.25
N GLY A 147 -22.31 10.94 25.38
CA GLY A 147 -21.97 10.65 23.98
C GLY A 147 -22.23 9.19 23.59
N VAL A 148 -23.48 8.88 23.23
CA VAL A 148 -23.87 7.54 22.76
C VAL A 148 -23.14 7.22 21.46
N SER A 149 -22.23 6.25 21.52
CA SER A 149 -21.63 5.67 20.33
C SER A 149 -22.64 4.76 19.64
N ASN A 150 -23.30 5.27 18.59
CA ASN A 150 -24.10 4.45 17.66
C ASN A 150 -23.19 3.57 16.79
N SER A 151 -22.35 2.73 17.40
CA SER A 151 -21.63 1.66 16.72
C SER A 151 -22.63 0.62 16.26
N LYS A 152 -22.99 0.64 14.96
CA LYS A 152 -23.80 -0.41 14.32
C LYS A 152 -23.18 -1.77 14.65
N PRO A 153 -23.98 -2.81 14.97
CA PRO A 153 -23.44 -4.12 15.31
C PRO A 153 -22.60 -4.69 14.16
N ILE A 154 -21.53 -5.41 14.51
CA ILE A 154 -20.67 -6.09 13.54
C ILE A 154 -21.52 -7.13 12.79
N LYS A 155 -21.43 -7.15 11.46
CA LYS A 155 -22.08 -8.18 10.64
C LYS A 155 -21.35 -9.48 10.93
N LYS A 156 -22.06 -10.55 11.29
CA LYS A 156 -21.41 -11.87 11.36
C LYS A 156 -20.91 -12.23 9.95
N PRO A 157 -19.65 -12.68 9.79
CA PRO A 157 -19.17 -13.13 8.48
C PRO A 157 -20.02 -14.29 8.00
N GLY A 158 -20.64 -14.11 6.83
CA GLY A 158 -21.21 -15.21 6.05
C GLY A 158 -20.12 -15.80 5.14
N LYS A 159 -20.42 -16.93 4.49
CA LYS A 159 -19.55 -17.51 3.45
C LYS A 159 -19.37 -16.61 2.21
N VAL A 160 -20.25 -15.62 2.05
CA VAL A 160 -20.25 -14.63 0.97
C VAL A 160 -20.50 -13.27 1.60
N LEU A 161 -19.58 -12.32 1.38
CA LEU A 161 -19.65 -10.96 1.95
C LEU A 161 -20.40 -10.00 1.03
N PHE A 162 -20.24 -10.15 -0.28
CA PHE A 162 -20.98 -9.44 -1.32
C PHE A 162 -21.55 -10.46 -2.33
N PRO A 163 -22.88 -10.54 -2.53
CA PRO A 163 -23.48 -11.50 -3.46
C PRO A 163 -23.02 -11.29 -4.90
N TYR A 164 -22.58 -12.35 -5.57
CA TYR A 164 -22.09 -12.25 -6.96
C TYR A 164 -23.19 -11.82 -7.94
N ASP A 165 -24.45 -12.25 -7.75
CA ASP A 165 -25.59 -11.82 -8.56
C ASP A 165 -25.90 -10.32 -8.41
N GLU A 166 -25.54 -9.71 -7.27
CA GLU A 166 -25.61 -8.25 -7.09
C GLU A 166 -24.47 -7.57 -7.85
N PHE A 167 -23.27 -8.14 -7.83
CA PHE A 167 -22.12 -7.63 -8.57
C PHE A 167 -22.35 -7.67 -10.09
N ILE A 168 -22.89 -8.77 -10.63
CA ILE A 168 -23.19 -8.90 -12.07
C ILE A 168 -24.17 -7.82 -12.54
N LYS A 169 -25.15 -7.41 -11.72
CA LYS A 169 -26.06 -6.30 -12.02
C LYS A 169 -25.37 -4.93 -12.03
N LEU A 170 -24.33 -4.75 -11.21
CA LEU A 170 -23.53 -3.52 -11.17
C LEU A 170 -22.52 -3.47 -12.32
N PHE A 171 -21.92 -4.61 -12.68
CA PHE A 171 -21.02 -4.77 -13.82
C PHE A 171 -21.74 -4.49 -15.15
N ASN A 172 -22.91 -5.13 -15.35
CA ASN A 172 -23.75 -4.96 -16.53
C ASN A 172 -24.73 -3.77 -16.42
N SER A 173 -24.55 -2.83 -15.49
CA SER A 173 -25.48 -1.71 -15.30
C SER A 173 -25.48 -0.80 -16.52
N ASP A 174 -26.54 -0.79 -17.34
CA ASP A 174 -26.69 -0.01 -18.59
C ASP A 174 -26.77 1.52 -18.42
N LYS A 175 -26.65 2.04 -17.19
CA LYS A 175 -26.63 3.48 -16.94
C LYS A 175 -25.50 4.15 -17.74
N PRO A 176 -25.77 5.24 -18.48
CA PRO A 176 -24.72 5.99 -19.15
C PRO A 176 -23.74 6.55 -18.11
N GLY A 177 -22.46 6.60 -18.47
CA GLY A 177 -21.46 7.29 -17.67
C GLY A 177 -21.74 8.79 -17.60
N PHE A 178 -21.16 9.45 -16.61
CA PHE A 178 -21.17 10.90 -16.52
C PHE A 178 -20.06 11.51 -17.38
N SER A 179 -20.23 12.78 -17.79
CA SER A 179 -19.24 13.51 -18.57
C SER A 179 -17.89 13.59 -17.85
N PRO A 180 -16.76 13.39 -18.53
CA PRO A 180 -15.46 13.44 -17.87
C PRO A 180 -15.09 14.86 -17.44
N CYS A 181 -14.43 14.97 -16.28
CA CYS A 181 -13.92 16.23 -15.74
C CYS A 181 -12.48 16.09 -15.26
N GLY A 182 -11.68 17.16 -15.32
CA GLY A 182 -10.28 17.15 -14.90
C GLY A 182 -10.08 17.14 -13.38
N LEU A 183 -8.87 16.80 -12.95
CA LEU A 183 -8.44 16.95 -11.55
C LEU A 183 -7.28 17.94 -11.47
N LEU A 184 -7.40 18.94 -10.58
CA LEU A 184 -6.35 19.94 -10.36
C LEU A 184 -5.12 19.26 -9.74
N ASN A 185 -3.93 19.56 -10.29
CA ASN A 185 -2.68 19.16 -9.66
C ASN A 185 -2.50 19.97 -8.38
N CYS A 186 -2.28 19.30 -7.26
CA CYS A 186 -2.19 19.92 -5.94
C CYS A 186 -0.76 19.84 -5.39
N GLY A 187 0.23 20.01 -6.26
CA GLY A 187 1.67 19.87 -5.99
C GLY A 187 2.13 18.42 -6.14
N ASN A 188 2.74 18.11 -7.31
CA ASN A 188 3.25 16.79 -7.68
C ASN A 188 2.21 15.64 -7.61
N SER A 189 0.90 15.93 -7.62
CA SER A 189 -0.15 14.94 -7.40
C SER A 189 -0.63 14.22 -8.66
N CYS A 190 0.11 14.33 -9.78
CA CYS A 190 -0.27 13.72 -11.05
C CYS A 190 -0.40 12.19 -10.97
N PHE A 191 0.49 11.52 -10.23
CA PHE A 191 0.43 10.07 -9.96
C PHE A 191 -0.90 9.65 -9.31
N ALA A 192 -1.44 10.46 -8.41
CA ALA A 192 -2.72 10.21 -7.77
C ALA A 192 -3.88 10.60 -8.68
N ASN A 193 -3.78 11.71 -9.43
CA ASN A 193 -4.83 12.15 -10.34
C ASN A 193 -5.11 11.12 -11.44
N VAL A 194 -4.09 10.49 -12.04
CA VAL A 194 -4.29 9.46 -13.07
C VAL A 194 -5.03 8.23 -12.52
N VAL A 195 -4.61 7.72 -11.36
CA VAL A 195 -5.26 6.58 -10.70
C VAL A 195 -6.69 6.89 -10.28
N LEU A 196 -6.93 8.09 -9.72
CA LEU A 196 -8.28 8.51 -9.32
C LEU A 196 -9.21 8.58 -10.53
N GLN A 197 -8.74 9.05 -11.69
CA GLN A 197 -9.53 9.02 -12.93
C GLN A 197 -9.83 7.57 -13.35
N CYS A 198 -8.82 6.69 -13.41
CA CYS A 198 -9.03 5.27 -13.78
C CYS A 198 -10.09 4.58 -12.89
N LEU A 199 -9.98 4.75 -11.57
CA LEU A 199 -10.97 4.20 -10.62
C LEU A 199 -12.35 4.86 -10.77
N THR A 200 -12.40 6.16 -11.08
CA THR A 200 -13.65 6.95 -11.24
C THR A 200 -14.42 6.62 -12.52
N TYR A 201 -13.81 5.92 -13.50
CA TYR A 201 -14.52 5.35 -14.65
C TYR A 201 -14.55 3.81 -14.66
N THR A 202 -14.11 3.15 -13.58
CA THR A 202 -14.28 1.69 -13.41
C THR A 202 -15.75 1.37 -13.15
N ARG A 203 -16.51 1.05 -14.22
CA ARG A 203 -17.98 0.88 -14.23
C ARG A 203 -18.58 0.16 -13.02
N PRO A 204 -18.16 -1.07 -12.62
CA PRO A 204 -18.76 -1.76 -11.47
C PRO A 204 -18.50 -1.05 -10.14
N LEU A 205 -17.33 -0.42 -9.96
CA LEU A 205 -16.98 0.35 -8.76
C LEU A 205 -17.87 1.61 -8.67
N VAL A 206 -17.99 2.34 -9.77
CA VAL A 206 -18.84 3.54 -9.88
C VAL A 206 -20.32 3.20 -9.65
N ALA A 207 -20.81 2.12 -10.26
CA ALA A 207 -22.18 1.65 -10.08
C ALA A 207 -22.45 1.27 -8.61
N TYR A 208 -21.52 0.59 -7.94
CA TYR A 208 -21.63 0.31 -6.50
C TYR A 208 -21.72 1.60 -5.67
N LEU A 209 -20.78 2.53 -5.90
CA LEU A 209 -20.64 3.77 -5.13
C LEU A 209 -21.82 4.73 -5.30
N LEU A 210 -22.37 4.86 -6.52
CA LEU A 210 -23.49 5.77 -6.81
C LEU A 210 -24.88 5.17 -6.53
N ASN A 211 -25.04 3.83 -6.58
CA ASN A 211 -26.36 3.20 -6.37
C ASN A 211 -26.60 2.74 -4.92
N LYS A 212 -25.57 2.20 -4.26
CA LYS A 212 -25.67 1.62 -2.91
C LYS A 212 -24.93 2.47 -1.88
N GLY A 213 -23.70 2.85 -2.19
CA GLY A 213 -22.89 3.81 -1.43
C GLY A 213 -22.46 3.32 -0.05
N HIS A 214 -21.17 3.01 0.09
CA HIS A 214 -20.57 2.59 1.37
C HIS A 214 -20.79 3.59 2.51
N GLN A 215 -20.92 4.90 2.23
CA GLN A 215 -21.20 5.93 3.26
C GLN A 215 -22.39 5.57 4.18
N THR A 216 -23.42 4.90 3.66
CA THR A 216 -24.62 4.53 4.42
C THR A 216 -24.40 3.33 5.36
N GLU A 217 -23.49 2.41 5.00
CA GLU A 217 -23.19 1.20 5.75
C GLU A 217 -21.95 1.35 6.65
N CYS A 218 -21.05 2.29 6.33
CA CYS A 218 -19.79 2.55 7.01
C CYS A 218 -19.92 2.63 8.55
N ARG A 219 -18.87 2.12 9.22
CA ARG A 219 -18.72 2.14 10.69
C ARG A 219 -17.45 2.83 11.20
N ARG A 220 -16.55 3.27 10.30
CA ARG A 220 -15.37 4.04 10.72
C ARG A 220 -15.83 5.42 11.18
N ASN A 221 -15.57 5.74 12.45
CA ASN A 221 -15.92 7.04 13.06
C ASN A 221 -14.93 8.15 12.69
N ASP A 222 -13.83 7.80 12.05
CA ASP A 222 -12.70 8.65 11.68
C ASP A 222 -12.64 8.84 10.15
N TRP A 223 -11.54 8.52 9.48
CA TRP A 223 -11.40 8.70 8.04
C TRP A 223 -11.49 7.37 7.30
N CYS A 224 -12.45 7.26 6.37
CA CYS A 224 -12.62 6.12 5.49
C CYS A 224 -12.31 6.52 4.05
N PHE A 225 -11.31 5.87 3.43
CA PHE A 225 -10.96 6.11 2.03
C PHE A 225 -12.15 5.86 1.10
N LEU A 226 -12.87 4.74 1.27
CA LEU A 226 -14.02 4.38 0.41
C LEU A 226 -15.17 5.40 0.51
N CYS A 227 -15.41 6.00 1.69
CA CYS A 227 -16.37 7.10 1.83
C CYS A 227 -15.93 8.36 1.08
N VAL A 228 -14.65 8.75 1.21
CA VAL A 228 -14.11 9.95 0.56
C VAL A 228 -13.98 9.75 -0.95
N PHE A 229 -13.69 8.54 -1.39
CA PHE A 229 -13.70 8.16 -2.80
C PHE A 229 -15.13 8.13 -3.36
N GLN A 230 -16.13 7.67 -2.60
CA GLN A 230 -17.54 7.85 -2.97
C GLN A 230 -17.86 9.33 -3.21
N SER A 231 -17.50 10.23 -2.29
CA SER A 231 -17.70 11.68 -2.47
C SER A 231 -16.93 12.28 -3.64
N HIS A 232 -15.79 11.66 -4.01
CA HIS A 232 -15.02 12.04 -5.20
C HIS A 232 -15.77 11.66 -6.49
N VAL A 233 -16.30 10.43 -6.57
CA VAL A 233 -17.10 9.95 -7.71
C VAL A 233 -18.42 10.72 -7.83
N GLU A 234 -19.12 10.95 -6.71
CA GLU A 234 -20.33 11.80 -6.65
C GLU A 234 -20.04 13.20 -7.21
N ARG A 235 -18.94 13.84 -6.78
CA ARG A 235 -18.53 15.15 -7.29
C ARG A 235 -18.15 15.10 -8.77
N ALA A 236 -17.41 14.09 -9.22
CA ALA A 236 -17.04 13.92 -10.62
C ALA A 236 -18.29 13.82 -11.51
N SER A 237 -19.29 13.05 -11.07
CA SER A 237 -20.56 12.88 -11.79
C SER A 237 -21.40 14.15 -11.98
N GLN A 238 -21.11 15.20 -11.22
CA GLN A 238 -21.84 16.47 -11.23
C GLN A 238 -20.99 17.63 -11.74
N SER A 239 -19.69 17.42 -12.00
CA SER A 239 -18.75 18.48 -12.35
C SER A 239 -18.44 18.46 -13.84
N THR A 240 -18.54 19.63 -14.49
CA THR A 240 -17.99 19.85 -15.84
C THR A 240 -16.64 20.55 -15.82
N LEU A 241 -16.29 21.17 -14.69
CA LEU A 241 -15.03 21.89 -14.47
C LEU A 241 -14.06 21.06 -13.61
N PRO A 242 -12.73 21.26 -13.78
CA PRO A 242 -11.75 20.52 -13.01
C PRO A 242 -11.80 20.88 -11.52
N PHE A 243 -11.56 19.90 -10.64
CA PHE A 243 -11.59 20.11 -9.20
C PHE A 243 -10.41 19.48 -8.44
N SER A 244 -10.17 19.96 -7.22
CA SER A 244 -9.09 19.47 -6.37
C SER A 244 -9.49 18.21 -5.59
N PRO A 245 -8.75 17.10 -5.67
CA PRO A 245 -8.96 15.89 -4.87
C PRO A 245 -8.30 15.97 -3.47
N ILE A 246 -8.12 17.17 -2.89
CA ILE A 246 -7.38 17.40 -1.64
C ILE A 246 -7.87 16.57 -0.43
N ASN A 247 -9.15 16.17 -0.40
CA ASN A 247 -9.72 15.32 0.65
C ASN A 247 -9.09 13.91 0.70
N ILE A 248 -8.56 13.44 -0.44
CA ILE A 248 -7.77 12.21 -0.57
C ILE A 248 -6.28 12.55 -0.35
N LEU A 249 -5.76 13.54 -1.08
CA LEU A 249 -4.32 13.85 -1.08
C LEU A 249 -3.77 14.26 0.30
N SER A 250 -4.56 14.97 1.12
CA SER A 250 -4.18 15.35 2.50
C SER A 250 -4.18 14.18 3.51
N ARG A 251 -4.45 12.96 3.01
CA ARG A 251 -4.57 11.71 3.77
C ARG A 251 -3.83 10.54 3.09
N LEU A 252 -2.94 10.78 2.13
CA LEU A 252 -2.08 9.74 1.53
C LEU A 252 -1.40 8.81 2.57
N PRO A 253 -0.84 9.30 3.70
CA PRO A 253 -0.25 8.43 4.72
C PRO A 253 -1.23 7.49 5.43
N ASN A 254 -2.55 7.69 5.28
CA ASN A 254 -3.59 6.81 5.82
C ASN A 254 -4.01 5.71 4.82
N ILE A 255 -3.57 5.78 3.56
CA ILE A 255 -3.89 4.82 2.50
C ILE A 255 -2.83 3.71 2.45
N GLY A 256 -1.59 4.02 2.80
CA GLY A 256 -0.52 3.03 2.92
C GLY A 256 0.85 3.58 2.53
N GLY A 257 1.87 2.75 2.74
CA GLY A 257 3.25 3.04 2.36
C GLY A 257 3.84 4.30 3.00
N ASN A 258 4.81 4.88 2.30
CA ASN A 258 5.48 6.15 2.69
C ASN A 258 5.01 7.36 1.87
N LEU A 259 3.84 7.24 1.20
CA LEU A 259 3.32 8.22 0.25
C LEU A 259 3.18 9.63 0.87
N GLY A 260 3.96 10.58 0.35
CA GLY A 260 4.08 11.93 0.87
C GLY A 260 3.31 12.97 0.06
N TYR A 261 2.47 13.77 0.73
CA TYR A 261 1.87 14.95 0.10
C TYR A 261 2.94 15.93 -0.40
N GLY A 262 2.84 16.34 -1.68
CA GLY A 262 3.75 17.30 -2.31
C GLY A 262 5.02 16.70 -2.93
N ARG A 263 5.18 15.38 -2.89
CA ARG A 263 6.25 14.65 -3.57
C ARG A 263 5.72 13.99 -4.85
N GLN A 264 6.64 13.66 -5.77
CA GLN A 264 6.37 12.67 -6.80
C GLN A 264 6.49 11.29 -6.15
N GLU A 265 5.56 10.38 -6.48
CA GLU A 265 5.46 9.01 -5.98
C GLU A 265 5.01 8.10 -7.15
N ASP A 266 5.07 6.78 -7.01
CA ASP A 266 4.63 5.85 -8.05
C ASP A 266 3.08 5.75 -8.10
N ALA A 267 2.53 5.84 -9.31
CA ALA A 267 1.10 5.70 -9.55
C ALA A 267 0.61 4.25 -9.30
N HIS A 268 1.42 3.24 -9.62
CA HIS A 268 1.09 1.83 -9.36
C HIS A 268 1.06 1.54 -7.85
N GLU A 269 2.05 2.04 -7.10
CA GLU A 269 2.07 1.94 -5.64
C GLU A 269 0.81 2.58 -5.01
N PHE A 270 0.45 3.79 -5.45
CA PHE A 270 -0.79 4.44 -4.99
C PHE A 270 -2.06 3.66 -5.38
N MET A 271 -2.11 3.08 -6.58
CA MET A 271 -3.26 2.27 -7.02
C MET A 271 -3.43 1.00 -6.17
N ARG A 272 -2.33 0.29 -5.89
CA ARG A 272 -2.33 -0.89 -5.01
C ARG A 272 -2.85 -0.52 -3.63
N PHE A 273 -2.25 0.48 -2.97
CA PHE A 273 -2.69 0.89 -1.64
C PHE A 273 -4.13 1.43 -1.60
N ALA A 274 -4.59 2.10 -2.66
CA ALA A 274 -5.99 2.52 -2.77
C ALA A 274 -6.95 1.31 -2.82
N ILE A 275 -6.66 0.31 -3.65
CA ILE A 275 -7.46 -0.93 -3.77
C ILE A 275 -7.41 -1.74 -2.48
N ASP A 276 -6.23 -1.95 -1.90
CA ASP A 276 -6.04 -2.67 -0.63
C ASP A 276 -6.76 -1.97 0.53
N THR A 277 -6.76 -0.63 0.56
CA THR A 277 -7.54 0.12 1.56
C THR A 277 -9.04 -0.08 1.37
N MET A 278 -9.55 -0.09 0.13
CA MET A 278 -10.97 -0.39 -0.11
C MET A 278 -11.33 -1.82 0.28
N GLN A 279 -10.44 -2.79 0.04
CA GLN A 279 -10.61 -4.19 0.47
C GLN A 279 -10.63 -4.29 2.00
N SER A 280 -9.67 -3.69 2.70
CA SER A 280 -9.62 -3.62 4.17
C SER A 280 -10.91 -3.02 4.75
N VAL A 281 -11.40 -1.91 4.17
CA VAL A 281 -12.67 -1.28 4.58
C VAL A 281 -13.86 -2.24 4.44
N CYS A 282 -13.91 -3.05 3.37
CA CYS A 282 -14.98 -4.05 3.19
C CYS A 282 -14.88 -5.19 4.22
N LEU A 283 -13.68 -5.61 4.62
CA LEU A 283 -13.47 -6.65 5.63
C LEU A 283 -13.74 -6.16 7.06
N ASP A 284 -13.46 -4.90 7.37
CA ASP A 284 -13.78 -4.27 8.66
C ASP A 284 -15.28 -4.33 9.00
N GLU A 285 -16.16 -4.38 7.98
CA GLU A 285 -17.60 -4.57 8.18
C GLU A 285 -17.96 -5.93 8.85
N PHE A 286 -17.03 -6.89 8.83
CA PHE A 286 -17.19 -8.24 9.38
C PHE A 286 -16.19 -8.56 10.50
N GLY A 287 -15.46 -7.55 11.01
CA GLY A 287 -14.48 -7.70 12.09
C GLY A 287 -13.01 -7.60 11.63
N GLY A 288 -12.77 -7.27 10.36
CA GLY A 288 -11.44 -7.13 9.78
C GLY A 288 -10.90 -8.46 9.23
N GLU A 289 -9.80 -8.37 8.49
CA GLU A 289 -9.17 -9.48 7.76
C GLU A 289 -8.99 -10.76 8.59
N LYS A 290 -8.47 -10.64 9.82
CA LYS A 290 -8.23 -11.80 10.71
C LYS A 290 -9.50 -12.48 11.25
N ALA A 291 -10.67 -11.84 11.12
CA ALA A 291 -11.96 -12.39 11.55
C ALA A 291 -12.73 -13.06 10.40
N VAL A 292 -12.25 -12.93 9.17
CA VAL A 292 -12.89 -13.44 7.95
C VAL A 292 -12.04 -14.55 7.35
N GLU A 293 -12.64 -15.73 7.12
CA GLU A 293 -11.94 -16.85 6.46
C GLU A 293 -11.44 -16.44 5.06
N PRO A 294 -10.23 -16.86 4.63
CA PRO A 294 -9.65 -16.44 3.34
C PRO A 294 -10.58 -16.61 2.14
N ALA A 295 -11.30 -17.72 2.05
CA ALA A 295 -12.28 -17.97 0.97
C ALA A 295 -13.44 -16.96 0.96
N SER A 296 -13.85 -16.45 2.13
CA SER A 296 -14.86 -15.39 2.24
C SER A 296 -14.27 -14.02 1.91
N GLN A 297 -12.97 -13.79 2.16
CA GLN A 297 -12.31 -12.53 1.82
C GLN A 297 -12.31 -12.27 0.31
N GLU A 298 -12.20 -13.32 -0.52
CA GLU A 298 -12.32 -13.26 -1.99
C GLU A 298 -13.73 -12.87 -2.49
N THR A 299 -14.72 -12.71 -1.61
CA THR A 299 -16.12 -12.44 -1.98
C THR A 299 -16.60 -11.00 -1.69
N THR A 300 -15.69 -10.06 -1.45
CA THR A 300 -16.04 -8.64 -1.35
C THR A 300 -16.33 -8.03 -2.72
N ILE A 301 -16.95 -6.85 -2.76
CA ILE A 301 -17.12 -6.09 -4.01
C ILE A 301 -15.78 -5.76 -4.68
N ILE A 302 -14.72 -5.46 -3.90
CA ILE A 302 -13.41 -5.11 -4.44
C ILE A 302 -12.72 -6.32 -5.07
N GLN A 303 -12.86 -7.51 -4.48
CA GLN A 303 -12.36 -8.77 -5.02
C GLN A 303 -13.18 -9.23 -6.24
N HIS A 304 -14.49 -9.04 -6.25
CA HIS A 304 -15.28 -9.29 -7.47
C HIS A 304 -14.87 -8.40 -8.64
N ILE A 305 -14.42 -7.15 -8.38
CA ILE A 305 -13.95 -6.24 -9.42
C ILE A 305 -12.51 -6.60 -9.86
N PHE A 306 -11.55 -6.53 -8.96
CA PHE A 306 -10.10 -6.58 -9.27
C PHE A 306 -9.42 -7.92 -8.90
N GLY A 307 -10.10 -8.78 -8.14
CA GLY A 307 -9.55 -10.01 -7.59
C GLY A 307 -9.47 -11.16 -8.60
N GLY A 308 -8.26 -11.65 -8.82
CA GLY A 308 -7.98 -12.88 -9.57
C GLY A 308 -7.25 -13.90 -8.69
N ARG A 309 -6.92 -15.06 -9.27
CA ARG A 309 -6.14 -16.10 -8.61
C ARG A 309 -5.06 -16.64 -9.54
N LEU A 310 -3.82 -16.59 -9.07
CA LEU A 310 -2.65 -17.20 -9.72
C LEU A 310 -2.47 -18.63 -9.23
N GLN A 311 -1.85 -19.47 -10.08
CA GLN A 311 -1.40 -20.82 -9.77
C GLN A 311 0.10 -20.96 -10.06
N SER A 312 0.91 -21.22 -9.03
CA SER A 312 2.36 -21.42 -9.09
C SER A 312 2.71 -22.91 -9.08
N GLN A 313 2.79 -23.52 -10.25
CA GLN A 313 3.10 -24.94 -10.38
C GLN A 313 4.60 -25.21 -10.27
N VAL A 314 5.02 -26.13 -9.40
CA VAL A 314 6.40 -26.64 -9.29
C VAL A 314 6.41 -28.14 -9.49
N ILE A 315 7.22 -28.64 -10.44
CA ILE A 315 7.39 -30.08 -10.69
C ILE A 315 8.83 -30.51 -10.42
N CYS A 316 8.99 -31.46 -9.49
CA CYS A 316 10.28 -32.04 -9.14
C CYS A 316 10.83 -32.93 -10.27
N ALA A 317 12.01 -32.62 -10.80
CA ALA A 317 12.62 -33.38 -11.90
C ALA A 317 13.17 -34.77 -11.49
N LYS A 318 13.25 -35.09 -10.18
CA LYS A 318 13.73 -36.38 -9.65
C LYS A 318 12.61 -37.40 -9.41
N CYS A 319 11.42 -36.95 -9.00
CA CYS A 319 10.32 -37.83 -8.57
C CYS A 319 8.94 -37.47 -9.13
N ASN A 320 8.86 -36.45 -9.99
CA ASN A 320 7.64 -35.94 -10.64
C ASN A 320 6.50 -35.59 -9.65
N LYS A 321 6.81 -35.28 -8.37
CA LYS A 321 5.84 -34.65 -7.47
C LYS A 321 5.51 -33.25 -7.98
N ILE A 322 4.22 -32.94 -8.02
CA ILE A 322 3.64 -31.64 -8.40
C ILE A 322 3.21 -30.87 -7.13
N SER A 323 3.39 -29.56 -7.17
CA SER A 323 2.95 -28.52 -6.22
C SER A 323 2.29 -27.38 -7.03
N ASN A 324 1.27 -26.65 -6.54
CA ASN A 324 0.44 -25.69 -7.32
C ASN A 324 -0.05 -24.41 -6.55
N GLN A 325 0.78 -23.42 -6.14
CA GLN A 325 0.34 -22.41 -5.12
C GLN A 325 -0.76 -21.50 -5.62
N PHE A 326 -1.85 -21.38 -4.84
CA PHE A 326 -2.93 -20.45 -5.15
C PHE A 326 -2.77 -19.15 -4.38
N GLU A 327 -2.46 -18.10 -5.12
CA GLU A 327 -2.21 -16.76 -4.59
C GLU A 327 -3.28 -15.81 -5.12
N ASN A 328 -3.89 -15.02 -4.24
CA ASN A 328 -4.86 -14.00 -4.65
C ASN A 328 -4.10 -12.81 -5.26
N MET A 329 -4.53 -12.36 -6.44
CA MET A 329 -3.95 -11.20 -7.13
C MET A 329 -4.99 -10.08 -7.24
N MET A 330 -4.54 -8.82 -7.12
CA MET A 330 -5.34 -7.62 -7.42
C MET A 330 -4.90 -6.94 -8.73
N ASP A 331 -3.71 -7.29 -9.20
CA ASP A 331 -3.02 -6.73 -10.35
C ASP A 331 -1.96 -7.73 -10.84
N LEU A 332 -1.55 -7.62 -12.10
CA LEU A 332 -0.36 -8.30 -12.63
C LEU A 332 0.77 -7.30 -12.76
N THR A 333 1.92 -7.60 -12.18
CA THR A 333 3.15 -6.83 -12.39
C THR A 333 4.05 -7.63 -13.33
N VAL A 334 4.07 -7.26 -14.61
CA VAL A 334 4.80 -7.98 -15.67
C VAL A 334 6.13 -7.30 -16.00
N GLU A 335 7.13 -8.09 -16.35
CA GLU A 335 8.46 -7.61 -16.74
C GLU A 335 8.53 -7.40 -18.26
N ILE A 336 9.22 -6.34 -18.67
CA ILE A 336 9.57 -6.11 -20.08
C ILE A 336 11.00 -6.62 -20.23
N HIS A 337 11.17 -7.87 -20.67
CA HIS A 337 12.50 -8.44 -20.94
C HIS A 337 12.88 -8.31 -22.41
N GLY A 338 14.14 -7.94 -22.66
CA GLY A 338 14.70 -7.83 -24.01
C GLY A 338 13.90 -6.90 -24.91
N ASP A 339 13.67 -7.34 -26.15
CA ASP A 339 12.99 -6.57 -27.20
C ASP A 339 11.46 -6.80 -27.23
N ALA A 340 10.84 -7.16 -26.11
CA ALA A 340 9.40 -7.48 -26.03
C ALA A 340 8.54 -6.35 -26.64
N ALA A 341 7.87 -6.66 -27.73
CA ALA A 341 7.19 -5.69 -28.60
C ALA A 341 5.69 -5.54 -28.30
N SER A 342 5.11 -6.49 -27.56
CA SER A 342 3.68 -6.59 -27.26
C SER A 342 3.41 -6.87 -25.78
N LEU A 343 2.17 -6.63 -25.33
CA LEU A 343 1.72 -6.98 -23.99
C LEU A 343 1.58 -8.50 -23.85
N GLU A 344 1.17 -9.14 -24.93
CA GLU A 344 1.02 -10.57 -25.12
C GLU A 344 2.35 -11.29 -24.88
N GLU A 345 3.46 -10.82 -25.48
CA GLU A 345 4.81 -11.35 -25.21
C GLU A 345 5.21 -11.19 -23.73
N CYS A 346 4.90 -10.05 -23.10
CA CYS A 346 5.18 -9.86 -21.67
C CYS A 346 4.36 -10.81 -20.77
N LEU A 347 3.14 -11.18 -21.19
CA LEU A 347 2.27 -12.13 -20.48
C LEU A 347 2.69 -13.59 -20.72
N ASP A 348 3.15 -13.92 -21.92
CA ASP A 348 3.76 -15.23 -22.23
C ASP A 348 5.01 -15.43 -21.36
N GLN A 349 5.94 -14.45 -21.35
CA GLN A 349 7.11 -14.43 -20.47
C GLN A 349 6.74 -14.52 -18.97
N PHE A 350 5.68 -13.85 -18.53
CA PHE A 350 5.20 -13.94 -17.15
C PHE A 350 4.70 -15.36 -16.77
N THR A 351 4.21 -16.13 -17.75
CA THR A 351 3.75 -17.51 -17.54
C THR A 351 4.73 -18.57 -18.04
N ASP A 352 5.96 -18.19 -18.34
CA ASP A 352 6.97 -19.11 -18.86
C ASP A 352 7.49 -20.09 -17.79
N LYS A 353 8.22 -21.11 -18.23
CA LYS A 353 8.79 -22.13 -17.33
C LYS A 353 10.21 -21.74 -16.90
N GLU A 354 10.37 -21.41 -15.62
CA GLU A 354 11.68 -21.18 -15.00
C GLU A 354 12.27 -22.47 -14.40
N TRP A 355 13.59 -22.60 -14.43
CA TRP A 355 14.29 -23.72 -13.77
C TRP A 355 14.78 -23.34 -12.37
N LEU A 356 14.35 -24.10 -11.38
CA LEU A 356 14.81 -24.01 -9.99
C LEU A 356 16.08 -24.87 -9.82
N HIS A 357 17.24 -24.23 -9.91
CA HIS A 357 18.56 -24.88 -9.89
C HIS A 357 19.65 -24.00 -9.27
N GLY A 358 20.82 -24.59 -8.97
CA GLY A 358 21.92 -23.86 -8.34
C GLY A 358 21.57 -23.49 -6.90
N GLU A 359 21.72 -22.22 -6.55
CA GLU A 359 21.33 -21.71 -5.23
C GLU A 359 19.80 -21.71 -5.02
N ASN A 360 19.02 -21.63 -6.11
CA ASN A 360 17.55 -21.62 -6.11
C ASN A 360 16.93 -23.03 -6.26
N MET A 361 17.54 -24.07 -5.68
CA MET A 361 17.02 -25.44 -5.77
C MET A 361 15.76 -25.66 -4.91
N TYR A 362 14.80 -26.42 -5.43
CA TYR A 362 13.54 -26.73 -4.74
C TYR A 362 13.72 -27.85 -3.71
N LYS A 363 13.27 -27.62 -2.47
CA LYS A 363 13.21 -28.67 -1.44
C LYS A 363 11.95 -29.53 -1.66
N CYS A 364 12.11 -30.77 -2.09
CA CYS A 364 10.98 -31.66 -2.39
C CYS A 364 10.70 -32.63 -1.23
N ASP A 365 9.51 -32.56 -0.64
CA ASP A 365 9.14 -33.39 0.54
C ASP A 365 9.16 -34.89 0.26
N ARG A 366 8.87 -35.32 -0.98
CA ARG A 366 8.93 -36.75 -1.36
C ARG A 366 10.37 -37.26 -1.47
N CYS A 367 11.30 -36.41 -1.92
CA CYS A 367 12.73 -36.73 -1.96
C CYS A 367 13.42 -36.48 -0.60
N ASN A 368 12.80 -35.67 0.27
CA ASN A 368 13.36 -35.07 1.47
C ASN A 368 14.75 -34.41 1.24
N ASP A 369 14.89 -33.74 0.09
CA ASP A 369 16.19 -33.30 -0.46
C ASP A 369 15.99 -32.06 -1.35
N TYR A 370 17.06 -31.29 -1.53
CA TYR A 370 17.11 -30.19 -2.49
C TYR A 370 17.37 -30.75 -3.89
N VAL A 371 16.49 -30.43 -4.84
CA VAL A 371 16.47 -31.05 -6.16
C VAL A 371 16.19 -30.01 -7.23
N LYS A 372 16.63 -30.29 -8.46
CA LYS A 372 16.19 -29.52 -9.63
C LYS A 372 14.68 -29.70 -9.81
N ALA A 373 14.00 -28.61 -10.09
CA ALA A 373 12.60 -28.56 -10.46
C ALA A 373 12.41 -27.51 -11.55
N TRP A 374 11.27 -27.51 -12.23
CA TRP A 374 10.82 -26.34 -12.96
C TRP A 374 9.57 -25.77 -12.31
N LYS A 375 9.44 -24.45 -12.35
CA LYS A 375 8.30 -23.68 -11.85
C LYS A 375 7.61 -22.97 -13.01
N ARG A 376 6.30 -22.76 -12.90
CA ARG A 376 5.48 -22.02 -13.86
C ARG A 376 4.38 -21.28 -13.14
N LEU A 377 4.22 -19.99 -13.41
CA LEU A 377 3.05 -19.21 -12.99
C LEU A 377 1.96 -19.27 -14.07
N THR A 378 0.70 -19.32 -13.66
CA THR A 378 -0.47 -19.32 -14.56
C THR A 378 -1.62 -18.58 -13.90
N ILE A 379 -2.55 -18.04 -14.68
CA ILE A 379 -3.77 -17.40 -14.16
C ILE A 379 -4.86 -18.49 -14.06
N GLN A 380 -5.25 -18.87 -12.84
CA GLN A 380 -6.33 -19.84 -12.61
C GLN A 380 -7.70 -19.18 -12.72
N ARG A 381 -7.84 -17.96 -12.17
CA ARG A 381 -9.07 -17.14 -12.27
C ARG A 381 -8.68 -15.73 -12.65
N ALA A 382 -9.12 -15.27 -13.83
CA ALA A 382 -8.95 -13.89 -14.23
C ALA A 382 -9.87 -12.96 -13.40
N PRO A 383 -9.44 -11.73 -13.07
CA PRO A 383 -10.32 -10.72 -12.50
C PRO A 383 -11.30 -10.17 -13.54
N ASN A 384 -12.44 -9.63 -13.09
CA ASN A 384 -13.41 -8.99 -14.00
C ASN A 384 -12.93 -7.63 -14.54
N VAL A 385 -12.01 -6.97 -13.84
CA VAL A 385 -11.27 -5.78 -14.28
C VAL A 385 -9.78 -6.02 -14.02
N LEU A 386 -9.05 -6.40 -15.07
CA LEU A 386 -7.62 -6.67 -14.99
C LEU A 386 -6.80 -5.37 -14.96
N THR A 387 -5.98 -5.20 -13.93
CA THR A 387 -4.95 -4.15 -13.87
C THR A 387 -3.59 -4.78 -14.19
N ILE A 388 -2.84 -4.19 -15.12
CA ILE A 388 -1.48 -4.62 -15.45
C ILE A 388 -0.52 -3.44 -15.24
N ALA A 389 0.50 -3.67 -14.43
CA ALA A 389 1.63 -2.78 -14.24
C ALA A 389 2.84 -3.32 -15.01
N LEU A 390 3.36 -2.50 -15.92
CA LEU A 390 4.55 -2.80 -16.70
C LEU A 390 5.78 -2.35 -15.90
N LYS A 391 6.67 -3.26 -15.50
CA LYS A 391 7.96 -2.93 -14.88
C LYS A 391 8.89 -2.30 -15.93
N ARG A 392 8.84 -0.97 -16.01
CA ARG A 392 9.65 -0.15 -16.93
C ARG A 392 11.01 0.27 -16.35
N PHE A 393 11.25 0.03 -15.06
CA PHE A 393 12.49 0.36 -14.37
C PHE A 393 13.36 -0.88 -14.23
N GLN A 394 14.48 -0.91 -14.94
CA GLN A 394 15.55 -1.88 -14.72
C GLN A 394 16.67 -1.18 -13.92
N TRP A 395 17.17 -1.83 -12.87
CA TRP A 395 18.37 -1.35 -12.18
C TRP A 395 19.59 -1.87 -12.92
N GLU A 396 20.22 -1.00 -13.71
CA GLU A 396 21.58 -1.25 -14.18
C GLU A 396 22.50 -1.30 -12.95
N VAL A 397 23.02 -2.51 -12.67
CA VAL A 397 24.06 -2.71 -11.67
C VAL A 397 25.39 -2.34 -12.33
N TRP A 398 25.85 -1.13 -12.06
CA TRP A 398 27.14 -0.58 -12.49
C TRP A 398 28.32 -1.24 -11.79
#